data_AF-A0A960MV77-F1
#
_entry.id   AF-A0A960MV77-F1
#
_cell.length_a   1.000
_cell.length_b   1.000
_cell.length_c   1.000
_cell.angle_alpha   90.00
_cell.angle_beta   90.00
_cell.angle_gamma   90.00
#
_symmetry.space_group_name_H-M   'P 1'
#
loop_
_entity.id
_entity.type
_entity.pdbx_description
1 polymer ?
#
loop_
_entity_poly.entity_id
_entity_poly.type
_entity_poly.pdbx_seq_one_letter_code
_entity_poly.pdbx_strand_id
1 'polypeptide(L)'
;FGVYYAKDLQQAMKEETRLFTRHLVESNGPITDYLDSDYTFVNRPLADLYRLKADFPPGAAHQFQRVSLQDGRRGGLLGMGSVLTVSANGIETSPVIRGVWLLENILGTPAPPPPDNVPPIDPDVRGTTSIRDRLTKHRESAACFECHQKIDPLGFALENFDPIGAWRTHYPAGKKQGPPVDASGELPGGKSFHDVVEFKQLLLDRKDLFTRFLTERLLTYATGRRMEALDRPEIDRIVAELEAKGLGMRDLLDFVVQSETFRKP
;
A
#
# COMPACT_ATOMS: atom_id res chain seq x y z
N PHE A 1 -21.26 -1.21 3.17
CA PHE A 1 -20.42 -0.92 4.35
C PHE A 1 -20.96 -1.43 5.69
N GLY A 2 -22.12 -2.11 5.79
CA GLY A 2 -22.66 -2.56 7.08
C GLY A 2 -21.71 -3.46 7.89
N VAL A 3 -20.98 -4.36 7.24
CA VAL A 3 -19.98 -5.25 7.90
C VAL A 3 -18.84 -4.45 8.53
N TYR A 4 -18.39 -3.36 7.89
CA TYR A 4 -17.29 -2.52 8.37
C TYR A 4 -17.56 -1.93 9.76
N TYR A 5 -18.75 -1.36 9.95
CA TYR A 5 -19.16 -0.77 11.22
C TYR A 5 -19.65 -1.81 12.22
N ALA A 6 -20.41 -2.81 11.77
CA ALA A 6 -21.00 -3.82 12.66
C ALA A 6 -19.96 -4.71 13.37
N LYS A 7 -18.76 -4.84 12.78
CA LYS A 7 -17.67 -5.67 13.32
C LYS A 7 -16.51 -4.86 13.92
N ASP A 8 -16.68 -3.55 14.09
CA ASP A 8 -15.62 -2.63 14.53
C ASP A 8 -14.31 -2.79 13.74
N LEU A 9 -14.44 -3.02 12.42
CA LEU A 9 -13.30 -3.29 11.56
C LEU A 9 -12.41 -2.07 11.41
N GLN A 10 -12.97 -0.85 11.49
CA GLN A 10 -12.18 0.38 11.46
C GLN A 10 -11.10 0.39 12.53
N GLN A 11 -11.48 0.06 13.77
CA GLN A 11 -10.54 0.11 14.87
C GLN A 11 -9.60 -1.09 14.85
N ALA A 12 -10.10 -2.26 14.43
CA ALA A 12 -9.26 -3.44 14.24
C ALA A 12 -8.17 -3.24 13.18
N MET A 13 -8.50 -2.62 12.03
CA MET A 13 -7.55 -2.34 10.96
C MET A 13 -6.46 -1.33 11.38
N LYS A 14 -6.82 -0.31 12.16
CA LYS A 14 -5.83 0.63 12.72
C LYS A 14 -4.91 -0.06 13.71
N GLU A 15 -5.47 -0.95 14.53
CA GLU A 15 -4.70 -1.67 15.55
C GLU A 15 -3.75 -2.71 14.92
N GLU A 16 -4.16 -3.39 13.84
CA GLU A 16 -3.26 -4.23 13.01
C GLU A 16 -2.02 -3.44 12.60
N THR A 17 -2.20 -2.27 11.97
CA THR A 17 -1.07 -1.44 11.49
C THR A 17 -0.17 -1.01 12.65
N ARG A 18 -0.74 -0.64 13.81
CA ARG A 18 0.03 -0.24 14.99
C ARG A 18 0.84 -1.40 15.58
N LEU A 19 0.22 -2.57 15.73
CA LEU A 19 0.88 -3.76 16.26
C LEU A 19 1.98 -4.24 15.31
N PHE A 20 1.74 -4.17 14.00
CA PHE A 20 2.73 -4.50 12.98
C PHE A 20 3.95 -3.58 13.05
N THR A 21 3.75 -2.26 13.01
CA THR A 21 4.85 -1.28 13.13
C THR A 21 5.56 -1.41 14.48
N ARG A 22 4.82 -1.58 15.58
CA ARG A 22 5.42 -1.82 16.90
C ARG A 22 6.31 -3.05 16.89
N HIS A 23 5.84 -4.15 16.32
CA HIS A 23 6.62 -5.38 16.22
C HIS A 23 7.93 -5.15 15.44
N LEU A 24 7.91 -4.43 14.33
CA LEU A 24 9.13 -4.10 13.58
C LEU A 24 10.13 -3.30 14.44
N VAL A 25 9.65 -2.33 15.21
CA VAL A 25 10.51 -1.56 16.12
C VAL A 25 11.06 -2.44 17.26
N GLU A 26 10.22 -3.27 17.89
CA GLU A 26 10.57 -4.12 19.05
C GLU A 26 11.44 -5.33 18.68
N SER A 27 11.34 -5.82 17.45
CA SER A 27 12.19 -6.91 16.95
C SER A 27 13.42 -6.41 16.18
N ASN A 28 13.48 -5.12 15.87
CA ASN A 28 14.38 -4.57 14.85
C ASN A 28 14.24 -5.30 13.50
N GLY A 29 13.01 -5.66 13.14
CA GLY A 29 12.69 -6.35 11.89
C GLY A 29 13.03 -5.48 10.67
N PRO A 30 13.24 -6.09 9.51
CA PRO A 30 13.64 -5.37 8.32
C PRO A 30 12.50 -4.47 7.82
N ILE A 31 12.80 -3.23 7.46
CA ILE A 31 11.78 -2.28 6.96
C ILE A 31 11.11 -2.78 5.68
N THR A 32 11.72 -3.72 4.94
CA THR A 32 11.12 -4.36 3.77
C THR A 32 9.86 -5.14 4.10
N ASP A 33 9.64 -5.51 5.37
CA ASP A 33 8.39 -6.12 5.83
C ASP A 33 7.18 -5.19 5.60
N TYR A 34 7.38 -3.87 5.52
CA TYR A 34 6.30 -2.95 5.10
C TYR A 34 5.86 -3.17 3.65
N LEU A 35 6.73 -3.69 2.78
CA LEU A 35 6.41 -4.00 1.39
C LEU A 35 5.81 -5.40 1.27
N ASP A 36 6.43 -6.38 1.93
CA ASP A 36 5.97 -7.77 1.93
C ASP A 36 6.42 -8.49 3.20
N SER A 37 5.50 -9.18 3.88
CA SER A 37 5.76 -9.94 5.10
C SER A 37 5.01 -11.26 5.11
N ASP A 38 5.57 -12.28 5.76
CA ASP A 38 4.94 -13.59 5.92
C ASP A 38 4.05 -13.68 7.18
N TYR A 39 3.74 -12.53 7.79
CA TYR A 39 2.89 -12.43 8.99
C TYR A 39 2.04 -11.15 8.99
N THR A 40 0.98 -11.18 9.79
CA THR A 40 0.25 -9.98 10.22
C THR A 40 -0.34 -10.18 11.64
N PHE A 41 -1.04 -9.17 12.16
CA PHE A 41 -1.74 -9.20 13.43
C PHE A 41 -3.24 -9.10 13.21
N VAL A 42 -4.00 -10.08 13.70
CA VAL A 42 -5.45 -10.11 13.55
C VAL A 42 -6.17 -10.41 14.86
N ASN A 43 -7.33 -9.79 15.04
CA ASN A 43 -8.38 -10.30 15.91
C ASN A 43 -9.39 -11.12 15.08
N ARG A 44 -10.40 -11.72 15.72
CA ARG A 44 -11.35 -12.62 15.03
C ARG A 44 -12.10 -11.92 13.87
N PRO A 45 -12.68 -10.72 14.05
CA PRO A 45 -13.31 -10.00 12.93
C PRO A 45 -12.41 -9.78 11.72
N LEU A 46 -11.14 -9.42 11.96
CA LEU A 46 -10.18 -9.18 10.89
C LEU A 46 -9.74 -10.47 10.22
N ALA A 47 -9.51 -11.54 11.00
CA ALA A 47 -9.24 -12.88 10.47
C ALA A 47 -10.38 -13.39 9.58
N ASP A 48 -11.65 -13.19 9.97
CA ASP A 48 -12.82 -13.53 9.16
C ASP A 48 -12.81 -12.78 7.82
N LEU A 49 -12.62 -11.46 7.87
CA LEU A 49 -12.53 -10.60 6.67
C LEU A 49 -11.43 -11.08 5.74
N TYR A 50 -10.31 -11.50 6.34
CA TYR A 50 -9.11 -11.93 5.63
C TYR A 50 -9.15 -13.38 5.20
N ARG A 51 -10.16 -14.13 5.64
CA ARG A 51 -10.32 -15.57 5.45
C ARG A 51 -9.12 -16.36 5.99
N LEU A 52 -8.53 -15.86 7.07
CA LEU A 52 -7.42 -16.53 7.77
C LEU A 52 -7.97 -17.55 8.76
N LYS A 53 -7.42 -18.76 8.73
CA LYS A 53 -7.71 -19.78 9.73
C LYS A 53 -6.81 -19.53 10.94
N ALA A 54 -7.33 -18.78 11.91
CA ALA A 54 -6.66 -18.50 13.17
C ALA A 54 -7.56 -18.94 14.33
N ASP A 55 -6.97 -19.63 15.30
CA ASP A 55 -7.69 -20.13 16.47
C ASP A 55 -7.78 -19.03 17.52
N PHE A 56 -8.99 -18.70 17.95
CA PHE A 56 -9.23 -17.72 19.02
C PHE A 56 -9.97 -18.41 20.17
N PRO A 57 -9.43 -18.41 21.40
CA PRO A 57 -10.12 -18.95 22.56
C PRO A 57 -11.50 -18.30 22.78
N PRO A 58 -12.46 -19.00 23.41
CA PRO A 58 -13.72 -18.40 23.83
C PRO A 58 -13.48 -17.13 24.65
N GLY A 59 -14.19 -16.05 24.31
CA GLY A 59 -14.02 -14.74 24.98
C GLY A 59 -12.85 -13.88 24.48
N ALA A 60 -11.94 -14.41 23.66
CA ALA A 60 -10.76 -13.69 23.15
C ALA A 60 -10.96 -13.10 21.74
N ALA A 61 -12.19 -12.91 21.28
CA ALA A 61 -12.48 -12.52 19.89
C ALA A 61 -11.86 -11.18 19.47
N HIS A 62 -11.67 -10.26 20.42
CA HIS A 62 -11.07 -8.94 20.17
C HIS A 62 -9.58 -8.88 20.49
N GLN A 63 -9.00 -9.96 21.03
CA GLN A 63 -7.56 -10.02 21.28
C GLN A 63 -6.83 -10.25 19.96
N PHE A 64 -5.76 -9.50 19.76
CA PHE A 64 -4.90 -9.65 18.60
C PHE A 64 -3.87 -10.75 18.82
N GLN A 65 -3.57 -11.48 17.75
CA GLN A 65 -2.47 -12.43 17.70
C GLN A 65 -1.72 -12.29 16.38
N ARG A 66 -0.42 -12.56 16.43
CA ARG A 66 0.40 -12.68 15.22
C ARG A 66 0.06 -14.00 14.53
N VAL A 67 -0.18 -13.95 13.24
CA VAL A 67 -0.49 -15.12 12.41
C VAL A 67 0.46 -15.17 11.21
N SER A 68 0.81 -16.37 10.78
CA SER A 68 1.59 -16.58 9.56
C SER A 68 0.68 -16.55 8.32
N LEU A 69 1.20 -15.99 7.23
CA LEU A 69 0.57 -15.85 5.92
C LEU A 69 1.25 -16.80 4.94
N GLN A 70 0.45 -17.50 4.13
CA GLN A 70 0.93 -18.64 3.34
C GLN A 70 0.84 -18.44 1.83
N ASP A 71 -0.04 -17.56 1.35
CA ASP A 71 -0.32 -17.39 -0.09
C ASP A 71 0.28 -16.12 -0.69
N GLY A 72 1.02 -15.33 0.09
CA GLY A 72 1.66 -14.10 -0.34
C GLY A 72 0.70 -12.99 -0.77
N ARG A 73 -0.63 -13.18 -0.73
CA ARG A 73 -1.57 -12.12 -1.13
C ARG A 73 -1.62 -11.00 -0.11
N ARG A 74 -1.59 -11.38 1.16
CA ARG A 74 -1.46 -10.46 2.30
C ARG A 74 0.01 -10.31 2.69
N GLY A 75 0.27 -9.47 3.69
CA GLY A 75 1.62 -9.15 4.15
C GLY A 75 2.01 -7.75 3.71
N GLY A 76 2.77 -7.07 4.57
CA GLY A 76 3.07 -5.65 4.44
C GLY A 76 1.85 -4.74 4.42
N LEU A 77 2.09 -3.45 4.20
CA LEU A 77 1.07 -2.40 4.20
C LEU A 77 0.01 -2.63 3.12
N LEU A 78 0.41 -3.15 1.96
CA LEU A 78 -0.49 -3.37 0.82
C LEU A 78 -1.52 -4.49 1.05
N GLY A 79 -1.25 -5.39 2.00
CA GLY A 79 -2.18 -6.43 2.42
C GLY A 79 -3.11 -6.03 3.57
N MET A 80 -2.94 -4.82 4.15
CA MET A 80 -3.70 -4.36 5.32
C MET A 80 -5.00 -3.66 4.92
N GLY A 81 -6.04 -3.94 5.69
CA GLY A 81 -7.38 -3.39 5.46
C GLY A 81 -7.43 -1.87 5.64
N SER A 82 -6.58 -1.31 6.50
CA SER A 82 -6.46 0.13 6.72
C SER A 82 -6.07 0.87 5.43
N VAL A 83 -5.06 0.37 4.72
CA VAL A 83 -4.56 0.91 3.45
C VAL A 83 -5.57 0.69 2.33
N LEU A 84 -6.17 -0.51 2.27
CA LEU A 84 -7.14 -0.87 1.23
C LEU A 84 -8.47 -0.10 1.36
N THR A 85 -8.81 0.33 2.58
CA THR A 85 -10.00 1.13 2.86
C THR A 85 -9.78 2.62 2.62
N VAL A 86 -8.64 3.20 3.05
CA VAL A 86 -8.36 4.64 2.86
C VAL A 86 -8.21 5.01 1.39
N SER A 87 -7.86 4.04 0.55
CA SER A 87 -7.72 4.18 -0.90
C SER A 87 -9.00 3.86 -1.69
N ALA A 88 -10.15 3.76 -1.01
CA ALA A 88 -11.46 3.50 -1.61
C ALA A 88 -12.51 4.53 -1.14
N ASN A 89 -13.65 4.62 -1.85
CA ASN A 89 -14.67 5.63 -1.58
C ASN A 89 -15.86 5.13 -0.75
N GLY A 90 -15.78 3.93 -0.18
CA GLY A 90 -16.87 3.37 0.62
C GLY A 90 -17.93 2.60 -0.17
N ILE A 91 -17.84 2.51 -1.49
CA ILE A 91 -18.78 1.72 -2.32
C ILE A 91 -18.01 0.93 -3.36
N GLU A 92 -17.03 1.58 -3.98
CA GLU A 92 -16.21 1.04 -5.06
C GLU A 92 -14.73 1.21 -4.73
N THR A 93 -13.91 0.38 -5.37
CA THR A 93 -12.46 0.57 -5.38
C THR A 93 -12.09 1.66 -6.36
N SER A 94 -10.93 2.28 -6.18
CA SER A 94 -10.39 3.24 -7.13
C SER A 94 -8.91 2.91 -7.40
N PRO A 95 -8.60 2.26 -8.54
CA PRO A 95 -7.22 2.00 -8.93
C PRO A 95 -6.37 3.26 -8.97
N VAL A 96 -6.93 4.38 -9.42
CA VAL A 96 -6.22 5.66 -9.48
C VAL A 96 -5.82 6.13 -8.08
N ILE A 97 -6.76 6.14 -7.13
CA ILE A 97 -6.46 6.56 -5.74
C ILE A 97 -5.48 5.60 -5.08
N ARG A 98 -5.61 4.29 -5.31
CA ARG A 98 -4.66 3.28 -4.84
C ARG A 98 -3.25 3.54 -5.39
N GLY A 99 -3.13 3.73 -6.70
CA GLY A 99 -1.84 4.00 -7.33
C GLY A 99 -1.20 5.28 -6.84
N VAL A 100 -1.98 6.36 -6.70
CA VAL A 100 -1.50 7.63 -6.11
C VAL A 100 -1.04 7.43 -4.67
N TRP A 101 -1.80 6.70 -3.85
CA TRP A 101 -1.40 6.40 -2.48
C TRP A 101 -0.05 5.67 -2.43
N LEU A 102 0.20 4.70 -3.32
CA LEU A 102 1.48 4.00 -3.40
C LEU A 102 2.62 4.93 -3.84
N LEU A 103 2.39 5.79 -4.83
CA LEU A 103 3.39 6.78 -5.26
C LEU A 103 3.79 7.72 -4.12
N GLU A 104 2.81 8.16 -3.34
CA GLU A 104 2.99 9.13 -2.26
C GLU A 104 3.51 8.55 -0.95
N ASN A 105 3.17 7.29 -0.64
CA ASN A 105 3.41 6.69 0.68
C ASN A 105 4.37 5.49 0.65
N ILE A 106 4.72 4.97 -0.53
CA ILE A 106 5.65 3.84 -0.67
C ILE A 106 6.84 4.24 -1.55
N LEU A 107 6.60 4.77 -2.75
CA LEU A 107 7.65 4.99 -3.74
C LEU A 107 8.33 6.36 -3.66
N GLY A 108 7.75 7.33 -2.93
CA GLY A 108 8.30 8.69 -2.83
C GLY A 108 8.34 9.46 -4.15
N THR A 109 7.48 9.10 -5.10
CA THR A 109 7.43 9.68 -6.45
C THR A 109 6.02 10.19 -6.76
N PRO A 110 5.53 11.20 -6.01
CA PRO A 110 4.15 11.68 -6.13
C PRO A 110 3.83 12.06 -7.57
N ALA A 111 2.62 11.72 -8.02
CA ALA A 111 2.13 12.12 -9.33
C ALA A 111 2.04 13.66 -9.41
N PRO A 112 2.28 14.26 -10.60
CA PRO A 112 2.02 15.69 -10.78
C PRO A 112 0.53 15.98 -10.54
N PRO A 113 0.17 17.21 -10.13
CA PRO A 113 -1.23 17.59 -10.05
C PRO A 113 -1.91 17.41 -11.41
N PRO A 114 -3.21 17.05 -11.44
CA PRO A 114 -3.93 16.91 -12.69
C PRO A 114 -3.90 18.24 -13.45
N PRO A 115 -3.75 18.23 -14.79
CA PRO A 115 -3.79 19.45 -15.59
C PRO A 115 -5.12 20.21 -15.40
N ASP A 116 -5.06 21.55 -15.37
CA ASP A 116 -6.25 22.40 -15.19
C ASP A 116 -7.31 22.20 -16.29
N ASN A 117 -6.88 21.76 -17.48
CA ASN A 117 -7.72 21.57 -18.66
C ASN A 117 -7.99 20.10 -18.99
N VAL A 118 -7.99 19.19 -18.00
CA VAL A 118 -8.45 17.81 -18.25
C VAL A 118 -9.95 17.85 -18.53
N PRO A 119 -10.42 17.48 -19.74
CA PRO A 119 -11.85 17.33 -19.98
C PRO A 119 -12.41 16.31 -18.98
N PRO A 120 -13.67 16.45 -18.52
CA PRO A 120 -14.31 15.45 -17.68
C PRO A 120 -14.09 14.06 -18.27
N ILE A 121 -13.83 13.04 -17.44
CA ILE A 121 -13.68 11.64 -17.87
C ILE A 121 -14.74 11.38 -18.94
N ASP A 122 -14.29 10.98 -20.13
CA ASP A 122 -15.15 10.85 -21.30
C ASP A 122 -16.43 10.11 -20.89
N PRO A 123 -17.61 10.76 -20.97
CA PRO A 123 -18.85 10.17 -20.50
C PRO A 123 -19.21 8.92 -21.29
N ASP A 124 -18.54 8.66 -22.42
CA ASP A 124 -18.68 7.41 -23.15
C ASP A 124 -17.97 6.24 -22.45
N VAL A 125 -18.57 5.77 -21.36
CA VAL A 125 -18.25 4.47 -20.74
C VAL A 125 -19.00 3.31 -21.42
N ARG A 126 -19.69 3.55 -22.55
CA ARG A 126 -20.46 2.49 -23.23
C ARG A 126 -19.51 1.38 -23.68
N GLY A 127 -19.92 0.14 -23.46
CA GLY A 127 -19.13 -1.06 -23.76
C GLY A 127 -18.08 -1.42 -22.71
N THR A 128 -17.86 -0.57 -21.69
CA THR A 128 -16.99 -0.93 -20.56
C THR A 128 -17.78 -1.73 -19.53
N THR A 129 -17.19 -2.81 -19.04
CA THR A 129 -17.83 -3.73 -18.08
C THR A 129 -17.16 -3.70 -16.71
N SER A 130 -15.92 -3.22 -16.64
CA SER A 130 -15.10 -3.13 -15.45
C SER A 130 -14.46 -1.74 -15.29
N ILE A 131 -13.93 -1.45 -14.11
CA ILE A 131 -13.11 -0.24 -13.89
C ILE A 131 -11.82 -0.27 -14.71
N ARG A 132 -11.29 -1.48 -14.98
CA ARG A 132 -10.14 -1.70 -15.85
C ARG A 132 -10.43 -1.27 -17.29
N ASP A 133 -11.59 -1.65 -17.81
CA ASP A 133 -12.03 -1.26 -19.17
C ASP A 133 -12.20 0.26 -19.26
N ARG A 134 -12.84 0.86 -18.25
CA ARG A 134 -13.03 2.31 -18.17
C ARG A 134 -11.72 3.08 -18.19
N LEU A 135 -10.75 2.66 -17.38
CA LEU A 135 -9.43 3.32 -17.33
C LEU A 135 -8.61 3.06 -18.58
N THR A 136 -8.71 1.87 -19.17
CA THR A 136 -8.04 1.56 -20.45
C THR A 136 -8.56 2.47 -21.57
N LYS A 137 -9.88 2.63 -21.68
CA LYS A 137 -10.49 3.56 -22.64
C LYS A 137 -10.08 5.01 -22.35
N HIS A 138 -10.07 5.43 -21.08
CA HIS A 138 -9.65 6.77 -20.69
C HIS A 138 -8.19 7.07 -21.10
N ARG A 139 -7.33 6.06 -21.06
CA ARG A 139 -5.91 6.15 -21.45
C ARG A 139 -5.64 6.19 -22.95
N GLU A 140 -6.65 6.02 -23.81
CA GLU A 140 -6.46 6.15 -25.26
C GLU A 140 -6.07 7.59 -25.65
N SER A 141 -6.41 8.58 -24.81
CA SER A 141 -5.90 9.94 -24.94
C SER A 141 -4.44 10.02 -24.51
N ALA A 142 -3.57 10.50 -25.41
CA ALA A 142 -2.14 10.67 -25.15
C ALA A 142 -1.86 11.53 -23.90
N ALA A 143 -2.67 12.57 -23.65
CA ALA A 143 -2.53 13.43 -22.48
C ALA A 143 -2.82 12.69 -21.16
N CYS A 144 -3.76 11.74 -21.16
CA CYS A 144 -4.11 10.95 -19.98
C CYS A 144 -3.09 9.82 -19.75
N PHE A 145 -2.58 9.22 -20.85
CA PHE A 145 -1.62 8.12 -20.79
C PHE A 145 -0.32 8.50 -20.06
N GLU A 146 0.19 9.72 -20.27
CA GLU A 146 1.48 10.17 -19.72
C GLU A 146 1.59 9.99 -18.19
N CYS A 147 0.51 10.34 -17.47
CA CYS A 147 0.45 10.18 -16.02
C CYS A 147 -0.05 8.78 -15.63
N HIS A 148 -1.12 8.29 -16.28
CA HIS A 148 -1.75 7.03 -15.89
C HIS A 148 -0.88 5.79 -16.10
N GLN A 149 0.08 5.82 -17.03
CA GLN A 149 1.05 4.73 -17.17
C GLN A 149 1.89 4.48 -15.90
N LYS A 150 2.00 5.48 -15.01
CA LYS A 150 2.73 5.38 -13.73
C LYS A 150 1.80 5.06 -12.56
N ILE A 151 0.51 5.38 -12.68
CA ILE A 151 -0.47 5.31 -11.60
C ILE A 151 -1.26 4.00 -11.67
N ASP A 152 -1.89 3.73 -12.81
CA ASP A 152 -2.89 2.69 -12.94
C ASP A 152 -2.36 1.28 -12.65
N PRO A 153 -1.16 0.87 -13.13
CA PRO A 153 -0.62 -0.44 -12.81
C PRO A 153 -0.54 -0.68 -11.30
N LEU A 154 -0.07 0.31 -10.54
CA LEU A 154 0.05 0.22 -9.07
C LEU A 154 -1.32 0.00 -8.40
N GLY A 155 -2.35 0.64 -8.93
CA GLY A 155 -3.73 0.46 -8.49
C GLY A 155 -4.32 -0.89 -8.86
N PHE A 156 -4.10 -1.33 -10.10
CA PHE A 156 -4.60 -2.61 -10.62
C PHE A 156 -4.06 -3.80 -9.82
N ALA A 157 -2.81 -3.75 -9.38
CA ALA A 157 -2.21 -4.77 -8.54
C ALA A 157 -3.04 -5.08 -7.28
N LEU A 158 -3.82 -4.12 -6.78
CA LEU A 158 -4.63 -4.25 -5.58
C LEU A 158 -6.10 -4.55 -5.85
N GLU A 159 -6.54 -4.65 -7.10
CA GLU A 159 -7.96 -4.75 -7.44
C GLU A 159 -8.63 -6.07 -7.02
N ASN A 160 -7.86 -7.09 -6.69
CA ASN A 160 -8.38 -8.28 -6.02
C ASN A 160 -8.82 -8.02 -4.56
N PHE A 161 -8.54 -6.85 -4.01
CA PHE A 161 -9.08 -6.40 -2.74
C PHE A 161 -10.27 -5.47 -2.96
N ASP A 162 -11.40 -5.79 -2.34
CA ASP A 162 -12.60 -4.96 -2.33
C ASP A 162 -12.39 -3.65 -1.50
N PRO A 163 -13.38 -2.76 -1.41
CA PRO A 163 -13.25 -1.48 -0.72
C PRO A 163 -12.91 -1.55 0.78
N ILE A 164 -13.05 -2.71 1.43
CA ILE A 164 -12.66 -2.91 2.84
C ILE A 164 -11.51 -3.90 2.98
N GLY A 165 -10.90 -4.32 1.86
CA GLY A 165 -9.77 -5.23 1.84
C GLY A 165 -10.14 -6.72 1.88
N ALA A 166 -11.39 -7.10 1.62
CA ALA A 166 -11.75 -8.50 1.42
C ALA A 166 -11.29 -8.99 0.04
N TRP A 167 -10.90 -10.26 -0.06
CA TRP A 167 -10.46 -10.82 -1.34
C TRP A 167 -11.64 -11.10 -2.28
N ARG A 168 -11.51 -10.70 -3.55
CA ARG A 168 -12.45 -10.93 -4.65
C ARG A 168 -11.73 -11.38 -5.93
N THR A 169 -12.42 -12.19 -6.72
CA THR A 169 -11.97 -12.61 -8.06
C THR A 169 -12.77 -11.97 -9.19
N HIS A 170 -13.91 -11.34 -8.87
CA HIS A 170 -14.79 -10.67 -9.82
C HIS A 170 -15.30 -9.35 -9.22
N TYR A 171 -15.59 -8.39 -10.09
CA TYR A 171 -16.22 -7.13 -9.71
C TYR A 171 -17.68 -7.35 -9.30
N PRO A 172 -18.25 -6.48 -8.43
CA PRO A 172 -19.68 -6.52 -8.13
C PRO A 172 -20.50 -6.03 -9.34
N ALA A 173 -21.62 -6.70 -9.65
CA ALA A 173 -22.59 -6.26 -10.66
C ALA A 173 -24.02 -6.38 -10.11
N GLY A 174 -24.33 -5.55 -9.12
CA GLY A 174 -25.61 -5.63 -8.39
C GLY A 174 -25.74 -6.97 -7.66
N LYS A 175 -26.78 -7.75 -8.02
CA LYS A 175 -27.02 -9.11 -7.45
C LYS A 175 -26.27 -10.23 -8.19
N LYS A 176 -25.60 -9.92 -9.30
CA LYS A 176 -24.84 -10.89 -10.10
C LYS A 176 -23.34 -10.67 -9.91
N GLN A 177 -22.58 -11.71 -10.26
CA GLN A 177 -21.14 -11.60 -10.40
C GLN A 177 -20.83 -10.78 -11.67
N GLY A 178 -20.01 -9.74 -11.51
CA GLY A 178 -19.51 -8.94 -12.63
C GLY A 178 -18.35 -9.63 -13.35
N PRO A 179 -17.62 -8.91 -14.21
CA PRO A 179 -16.45 -9.47 -14.91
C PRO A 179 -15.34 -9.89 -13.93
N PRO A 180 -14.47 -10.82 -14.35
CA PRO A 180 -13.29 -11.19 -13.57
C PRO A 180 -12.38 -10.00 -13.34
N VAL A 181 -11.68 -10.00 -12.21
CA VAL A 181 -10.66 -8.98 -11.89
C VAL A 181 -9.38 -9.30 -12.66
N ASP A 182 -8.90 -8.32 -13.42
CA ASP A 182 -7.55 -8.31 -13.99
C ASP A 182 -6.66 -7.38 -13.15
N ALA A 183 -5.82 -7.99 -12.31
CA ALA A 183 -4.85 -7.30 -11.47
C ALA A 183 -3.46 -7.19 -12.09
N SER A 184 -3.28 -7.63 -13.35
CA SER A 184 -1.99 -7.55 -14.03
C SER A 184 -1.64 -6.11 -14.43
N GLY A 185 -0.35 -5.85 -14.62
CA GLY A 185 0.10 -4.54 -15.08
C GLY A 185 1.56 -4.54 -15.52
N GLU A 186 1.96 -3.42 -16.11
CA GLU A 186 3.34 -3.16 -16.52
C GLU A 186 3.81 -1.85 -15.87
N LEU A 187 4.92 -1.91 -15.16
CA LEU A 187 5.55 -0.75 -14.53
C LEU A 187 6.37 0.04 -15.56
N PRO A 188 6.60 1.35 -15.32
CA PRO A 188 7.57 2.11 -16.08
C PRO A 188 8.93 1.39 -16.13
N GLY A 189 9.42 1.14 -17.34
CA GLY A 189 10.64 0.35 -17.59
C GLY A 189 10.40 -1.10 -18.02
N GLY A 190 9.14 -1.50 -18.25
CA GLY A 190 8.81 -2.75 -18.95
C GLY A 190 8.65 -3.99 -18.06
N LYS A 191 8.86 -3.87 -16.74
CA LYS A 191 8.63 -4.99 -15.81
C LYS A 191 7.11 -5.21 -15.65
N SER A 192 6.65 -6.39 -16.02
CA SER A 192 5.24 -6.80 -15.89
C SER A 192 5.01 -7.68 -14.66
N PHE A 193 3.78 -7.72 -14.17
CA PHE A 193 3.31 -8.60 -13.11
C PHE A 193 1.88 -9.06 -13.41
N HIS A 194 1.48 -10.21 -12.86
CA HIS A 194 0.17 -10.81 -13.05
C HIS A 194 -0.78 -10.59 -11.87
N ASP A 195 -0.23 -10.42 -10.67
CA ASP A 195 -1.00 -10.23 -9.45
C ASP A 195 -0.23 -9.44 -8.38
N VAL A 196 -0.85 -9.26 -7.20
CA VAL A 196 -0.25 -8.57 -6.06
C VAL A 196 1.01 -9.24 -5.53
N VAL A 197 1.15 -10.56 -5.68
CA VAL A 197 2.28 -11.32 -5.14
C VAL A 197 3.52 -10.95 -5.95
N GLU A 198 3.43 -11.07 -7.28
CA GLU A 198 4.51 -10.64 -8.18
C GLU A 198 4.79 -9.14 -8.08
N PHE A 199 3.74 -8.32 -7.94
CA PHE A 199 3.90 -6.88 -7.77
C PHE A 199 4.72 -6.52 -6.51
N LYS A 200 4.47 -7.18 -5.36
CA LYS A 200 5.27 -6.97 -4.15
C LYS A 200 6.73 -7.35 -4.35
N GLN A 201 7.02 -8.40 -5.11
CA GLN A 201 8.41 -8.75 -5.45
C GLN A 201 9.07 -7.65 -6.30
N LEU A 202 8.34 -7.02 -7.22
CA LEU A 202 8.85 -5.86 -7.97
C LEU A 202 9.11 -4.63 -7.09
N LEU A 203 8.37 -4.45 -5.99
CA LEU A 203 8.64 -3.41 -5.00
C LEU A 203 9.89 -3.74 -4.17
N LEU A 204 10.08 -5.01 -3.79
CA LEU A 204 11.28 -5.47 -3.08
C LEU A 204 12.56 -5.32 -3.94
N ASP A 205 12.46 -5.53 -5.25
CA ASP A 205 13.53 -5.22 -6.21
C ASP A 205 13.96 -3.75 -6.21
N ARG A 206 13.07 -2.86 -5.73
CA ARG A 206 13.22 -1.40 -5.67
C ARG A 206 13.22 -0.88 -4.22
N LYS A 207 13.60 -1.74 -3.27
CA LYS A 207 13.62 -1.43 -1.83
C LYS A 207 14.52 -0.25 -1.47
N ASP A 208 15.49 0.10 -2.30
CA ASP A 208 16.35 1.28 -2.17
C ASP A 208 15.52 2.58 -2.21
N LEU A 209 14.55 2.67 -3.12
CA LEU A 209 13.62 3.80 -3.21
C LEU A 209 12.75 3.89 -1.95
N PHE A 210 12.22 2.76 -1.50
CA PHE A 210 11.43 2.70 -0.27
C PHE A 210 12.26 3.07 0.97
N THR A 211 13.50 2.59 1.06
CA THR A 211 14.41 2.86 2.18
C THR A 211 14.74 4.34 2.28
N ARG A 212 15.10 4.97 1.15
CA ARG A 212 15.34 6.42 1.10
C ARG A 212 14.07 7.19 1.44
N PHE A 213 12.95 6.84 0.84
CA PHE A 213 11.69 7.53 1.08
C PHE A 213 11.24 7.45 2.56
N LEU A 214 11.33 6.26 3.17
CA LEU A 214 11.01 6.08 4.58
C LEU A 214 11.94 6.91 5.47
N THR A 215 13.24 6.96 5.15
CA THR A 215 14.22 7.80 5.85
C THR A 215 13.84 9.29 5.78
N GLU A 216 13.53 9.79 4.59
CA GLU A 216 13.08 11.18 4.38
C GLU A 216 11.79 11.50 5.14
N ARG A 217 10.82 10.57 5.14
CA ARG A 217 9.56 10.72 5.88
C ARG A 217 9.81 10.79 7.38
N LEU A 218 10.63 9.89 7.93
CA LEU A 218 10.95 9.89 9.35
C LEU A 218 11.67 11.18 9.76
N LEU A 219 12.64 11.65 8.98
CA LEU A 219 13.28 12.95 9.22
C LEU A 219 12.28 14.11 9.14
N THR A 220 11.36 14.08 8.18
CA THR A 220 10.31 15.09 8.04
C THR A 220 9.41 15.15 9.28
N TYR A 221 8.96 14.00 9.78
CA TYR A 221 8.14 13.94 10.99
C TYR A 221 8.94 14.28 12.26
N ALA A 222 10.20 13.88 12.33
CA ALA A 222 11.05 14.10 13.49
C ALA A 222 11.48 15.58 13.63
N THR A 223 11.66 16.29 12.51
CA THR A 223 12.09 17.70 12.49
C THR A 223 10.94 18.69 12.30
N GLY A 224 9.79 18.24 11.79
CA GLY A 224 8.66 19.11 11.47
C GLY A 224 8.84 19.95 10.20
N ARG A 225 9.86 19.67 9.36
CA ARG A 225 10.08 20.35 8.07
C ARG A 225 10.31 19.36 6.94
N ARG A 226 10.10 19.82 5.70
CA ARG A 226 10.42 19.02 4.51
C ARG A 226 11.93 18.92 4.33
N MET A 227 12.38 17.77 3.86
CA MET A 227 13.77 17.56 3.47
C MET A 227 14.06 18.29 2.15
N GLU A 228 15.21 18.97 2.10
CA GLU A 228 15.67 19.75 0.96
C GLU A 228 16.92 19.15 0.33
N ALA A 229 17.42 19.78 -0.75
CA ALA A 229 18.63 19.31 -1.43
C ALA A 229 19.86 19.28 -0.50
N LEU A 230 19.92 20.17 0.49
CA LEU A 230 21.01 20.23 1.47
C LEU A 230 20.99 19.07 2.48
N ASP A 231 19.84 18.40 2.68
CA ASP A 231 19.73 17.25 3.59
C ASP A 231 20.16 15.94 2.93
N ARG A 232 20.30 15.92 1.59
CA ARG A 232 20.61 14.69 0.82
C ARG A 232 21.87 13.96 1.29
N PRO A 233 23.00 14.62 1.57
CA PRO A 233 24.20 13.91 2.05
C PRO A 233 23.95 13.13 3.35
N GLU A 234 23.14 13.69 4.26
CA GLU A 234 22.81 13.04 5.53
C GLU A 234 21.82 11.87 5.33
N ILE A 235 20.83 12.03 4.45
CA ILE A 235 19.93 10.94 4.04
C ILE A 235 20.73 9.80 3.40
N ASP A 236 21.63 10.11 2.47
CA ASP A 236 22.46 9.13 1.78
C ASP A 236 23.35 8.36 2.77
N ARG A 237 23.91 9.06 3.76
CA ARG A 237 24.67 8.44 4.87
C ARG A 237 23.82 7.47 5.67
N ILE A 238 22.63 7.89 6.11
CA ILE A 238 21.72 7.04 6.90
C ILE A 238 21.32 5.79 6.12
N VAL A 239 20.95 5.93 4.84
CA VAL A 239 20.56 4.80 3.97
C VAL A 239 21.72 3.81 3.83
N ALA A 240 22.93 4.27 3.56
CA ALA A 240 24.10 3.40 3.42
C ALA A 240 24.45 2.65 4.72
N GLU A 241 24.39 3.34 5.87
CA GLU A 241 24.62 2.72 7.19
C GLU A 241 23.54 1.69 7.53
N LEU A 242 22.28 1.98 7.19
CA LEU A 242 21.15 1.09 7.41
C LEU A 242 21.22 -0.17 6.52
N GLU A 243 21.61 -0.02 5.25
CA GLU A 243 21.85 -1.14 4.34
C GLU A 243 22.95 -2.06 4.86
N ALA A 244 24.06 -1.50 5.35
CA ALA A 244 25.15 -2.27 5.95
C ALA A 244 24.73 -3.04 7.21
N LYS A 245 23.66 -2.61 7.89
CA LYS A 245 23.09 -3.25 9.09
C LYS A 245 21.89 -4.18 8.81
N GLY A 246 21.53 -4.41 7.55
CA GLY A 246 20.43 -5.33 7.21
C GLY A 246 19.03 -4.71 7.33
N LEU A 247 18.92 -3.38 7.21
CA LEU A 247 17.65 -2.66 7.06
C LEU A 247 16.69 -2.70 8.26
N GLY A 248 17.21 -2.80 9.50
CA GLY A 248 16.40 -2.86 10.72
C GLY A 248 15.62 -1.57 11.04
N MET A 249 14.33 -1.68 11.38
CA MET A 249 13.48 -0.53 11.69
C MET A 249 13.95 0.27 12.92
N ARG A 250 14.48 -0.39 13.96
CA ARG A 250 15.01 0.31 15.14
C ARG A 250 16.31 1.01 14.80
N ASP A 251 17.20 0.36 14.06
CA ASP A 251 18.44 0.99 13.58
C ASP A 251 18.14 2.26 12.78
N LEU A 252 17.13 2.24 11.90
CA LEU A 252 16.70 3.43 11.17
C LEU A 252 16.27 4.56 12.10
N LEU A 253 15.48 4.27 13.14
CA LEU A 253 15.08 5.28 14.14
C LEU A 253 16.31 5.85 14.87
N ASP A 254 17.23 4.99 15.28
CA ASP A 254 18.47 5.39 15.96
C ASP A 254 19.33 6.30 15.08
N PHE A 255 19.46 5.98 13.79
CA PHE A 255 20.19 6.83 12.83
C PHE A 255 19.51 8.17 12.60
N VAL A 256 18.17 8.20 12.50
CA VAL A 256 17.40 9.44 12.34
C VAL A 256 17.60 10.36 13.55
N VAL A 257 17.45 9.88 14.77
CA VAL A 257 17.58 10.72 15.98
C VAL A 257 19.02 11.13 16.30
N GLN A 258 20.01 10.42 15.76
CA GLN A 258 21.43 10.76 15.90
C GLN A 258 21.95 11.66 14.77
N SER A 259 21.17 11.84 13.70
CA SER A 259 21.56 12.63 12.52
C SER A 259 21.82 14.09 12.85
N GLU A 260 22.69 14.74 12.07
CA GLU A 260 22.89 16.19 12.17
C GLU A 260 21.59 16.94 11.85
N THR A 261 20.84 16.50 10.84
CA THR A 261 19.53 17.06 10.45
C THR A 261 18.54 17.08 11.62
N PHE A 262 18.52 16.05 12.47
CA PHE A 262 17.66 16.05 13.65
C PHE A 262 18.21 16.89 14.80
N ARG A 263 19.52 16.81 15.05
CA ARG A 263 20.16 17.47 16.20
C ARG A 263 20.35 18.99 16.02
N LYS A 264 20.35 19.45 14.77
CA LYS A 264 20.49 20.86 14.36
C LYS A 264 19.45 21.17 13.26
N PRO A 265 18.15 21.18 13.61
CA PRO A 265 17.04 21.18 12.65
C PRO A 265 16.91 22.45 11.82
#